data_AF-A0A1Q9GF37-F1
#
_entry.id   AF-A0A1Q9GF37-F1
#
_cell.length_a   1.000
_cell.length_b   1.000
_cell.length_c   1.000
_cell.angle_alpha   90.00
_cell.angle_beta   90.00
_cell.angle_gamma   90.00
#
_symmetry.space_group_name_H-M   'P 1'
#
loop_
_entity.id
_entity.type
_entity.pdbx_description
1 polymer ?
#
loop_
_entity_poly.entity_id
_entity_poly.type
_entity_poly.pdbx_seq_one_letter_code
_entity_poly.pdbx_strand_id
1 'polypeptide(L)' 'MHAHSVLLFAPAEQHVVGLIEQERWTRDLQAYGQNQRHASRSYEEKESYKWERASRAMKTRLGPDMK' A
#
# COMPACT_ATOMS: atom_id res chain seq x y z
N MET A 1 10.51 -0.84 11.73
CA MET A 1 9.87 0.15 10.83
C MET A 1 9.61 -0.54 9.50
N HIS A 2 8.40 -0.42 8.96
CA HIS A 2 8.01 -1.02 7.68
C HIS A 2 7.59 0.07 6.68
N ALA A 3 7.70 -0.24 5.39
CA ALA A 3 7.19 0.59 4.32
C ALA A 3 6.57 -0.25 3.21
N HIS A 4 5.52 0.27 2.60
CA HIS A 4 4.96 -0.23 1.35
C HIS A 4 5.07 0.89 0.34
N SER A 5 5.75 0.62 -0.77
CA SER A 5 6.12 1.62 -1.77
C SER A 5 5.59 1.19 -3.12
N VAL A 6 5.10 2.14 -3.91
CA VAL A 6 4.77 1.92 -5.32
C VAL A 6 5.68 2.78 -6.19
N LEU A 7 6.36 2.10 -7.11
CA LEU A 7 7.32 2.71 -8.03
C LEU A 7 6.71 2.75 -9.43
N LEU A 8 6.76 3.91 -10.07
CA LEU A 8 6.42 4.05 -11.47
C LEU A 8 7.62 3.66 -12.35
N PHE A 9 7.31 2.86 -13.37
CA PHE A 9 8.24 2.42 -14.37
C PHE A 9 7.66 2.72 -15.75
N ALA A 10 8.45 3.35 -16.61
CA ALA A 10 8.11 3.67 -17.99
C ALA A 10 8.68 2.53 -18.87
N PRO A 11 7.82 1.60 -19.35
CA PRO A 11 8.29 0.37 -19.97
C PRO A 11 8.90 0.58 -21.36
N ALA A 12 8.46 1.60 -22.10
CA ALA A 12 9.00 1.89 -23.44
C ALA A 12 10.44 2.43 -23.36
N GLU A 13 10.72 3.25 -22.36
CA GLU A 13 12.03 3.86 -22.10
C GLU A 13 12.91 3.00 -21.19
N GLN A 14 12.37 1.89 -20.67
CA GLN A 14 13.01 1.01 -19.68
C GLN A 14 13.56 1.75 -18.46
N HIS A 15 12.82 2.75 -18.00
CA HIS A 15 13.29 3.73 -17.03
C HIS A 15 12.37 3.81 -15.81
N VAL A 16 12.97 3.92 -14.63
CA VAL A 16 12.25 4.18 -13.38
C VAL A 16 11.88 5.66 -13.30
N VAL A 17 10.60 5.98 -13.44
CA VAL A 17 10.08 7.35 -13.34
C VAL A 17 10.24 7.88 -11.92
N GLY A 18 9.93 7.05 -10.91
CA GLY A 18 10.11 7.41 -9.51
C GLY A 18 9.05 6.83 -8.57
N LEU A 19 9.12 7.24 -7.30
CA LEU A 19 8.21 6.82 -6.24
C LEU A 19 6.91 7.63 -6.31
N ILE A 20 5.76 6.96 -6.47
CA ILE A 20 4.44 7.63 -6.51
C ILE A 20 3.65 7.49 -5.21
N GLU A 21 3.91 6.44 -4.45
CA GLU A 21 3.19 6.14 -3.20
C GLU A 21 4.21 5.56 -2.22
N GLN A 22 4.23 6.06 -0.99
CA GLN A 22 4.82 5.32 0.10
C GLN A 22 4.04 5.51 1.40
N GLU A 23 3.69 4.39 2.01
CA GLU A 23 3.23 4.37 3.38
C GLU A 23 4.25 3.71 4.30
N ARG A 24 4.44 4.35 5.47
CA ARG A 24 5.32 3.89 6.53
C ARG A 24 4.49 3.59 7.77
N TRP A 25 4.82 2.49 8.44
CA TRP A 25 4.21 2.16 9.73
C TRP A 25 5.20 1.42 10.62
N THR A 26 4.86 1.37 11.91
CA THR A 26 5.52 0.50 12.88
C THR A 26 4.50 -0.54 13.32
N ARG A 27 4.94 -1.79 13.47
CA ARG A 27 4.08 -2.82 14.06
C ARG A 27 3.80 -2.45 15.50
N ASP A 28 2.52 -2.39 15.84
CA ASP A 28 2.12 -2.33 17.24
C ASP A 28 2.53 -3.64 17.93
N LEU A 29 3.20 -3.54 19.08
CA LEU A 29 3.60 -4.72 19.86
C LEU A 29 2.39 -5.34 20.57
N GLN A 30 1.35 -4.54 20.89
CA GLN A 30 0.08 -5.03 21.41
C GLN A 30 -0.73 -5.80 20.36
N ALA A 31 -0.34 -5.68 19.09
CA ALA A 31 -0.88 -6.43 17.98
C ALA A 31 -0.33 -7.86 17.84
N TYR A 32 0.43 -8.35 18.81
CA TYR A 32 0.82 -9.75 18.82
C TYR A 32 -0.39 -10.66 19.13
N GLY A 33 -0.64 -11.69 18.32
CA GLY A 33 -1.74 -12.66 18.54
C GLY A 33 -3.11 -12.30 17.92
N GLN A 34 -3.27 -11.13 17.28
CA GLN A 34 -4.53 -10.76 16.61
C GLN A 34 -4.88 -11.62 15.38
N ASN A 35 -4.00 -12.55 14.99
CA ASN A 35 -4.32 -13.61 14.04
C ASN A 35 -5.53 -14.45 14.50
N GLN A 36 -5.65 -14.67 15.82
CA GLN A 36 -6.80 -15.37 16.40
C GLN A 36 -8.13 -14.60 16.26
N ARG A 37 -8.08 -13.31 15.91
CA ARG A 37 -9.24 -12.43 15.71
C ARG A 37 -9.42 -12.00 14.25
N HIS A 38 -8.81 -12.70 13.30
CA HIS A 38 -8.84 -12.30 11.87
C HIS A 38 -10.24 -12.16 11.27
N ALA A 39 -11.21 -12.93 11.77
CA ALA A 39 -12.59 -12.92 11.30
C ALA A 39 -13.42 -11.76 11.87
N SER A 40 -13.04 -11.20 13.02
CA SER A 40 -13.79 -10.13 13.70
C SER A 40 -13.21 -8.73 13.49
N ARG A 41 -12.05 -8.62 12.86
CA ARG A 41 -11.41 -7.33 12.56
C ARG A 41 -11.93 -6.75 11.25
N SER A 42 -12.06 -5.43 11.22
CA SER A 42 -12.38 -4.71 9.99
C SER A 42 -11.29 -4.94 8.94
N TYR A 43 -11.65 -4.82 7.67
CA TYR A 43 -10.71 -5.09 6.58
C TYR A 43 -9.59 -4.06 6.56
N GLU A 44 -9.92 -2.80 6.84
CA GLU A 44 -9.03 -1.64 6.85
C GLU A 44 -7.93 -1.76 7.91
N GLU A 45 -8.16 -2.51 8.99
CA GLU A 45 -7.17 -2.77 10.03
C GLU A 45 -6.17 -3.87 9.67
N LYS A 46 -6.43 -4.64 8.60
CA LYS A 46 -5.55 -5.73 8.17
C LYS A 46 -4.38 -5.15 7.39
N GLU A 47 -3.18 -5.70 7.60
CA GLU A 47 -1.99 -5.25 6.85
C GLU A 47 -2.18 -5.42 5.32
N SER A 48 -3.03 -6.36 4.88
CA SER A 48 -3.39 -6.53 3.47
C SER A 48 -4.08 -5.31 2.85
N TYR A 49 -4.74 -4.46 3.65
CA TYR A 49 -5.40 -3.25 3.15
C TYR A 49 -4.42 -2.25 2.52
N LYS A 50 -3.12 -2.35 2.85
CA LYS A 50 -2.08 -1.50 2.23
C LYS A 50 -2.09 -1.53 0.71
N TRP A 51 -2.45 -2.67 0.10
CA TRP A 51 -2.52 -2.83 -1.35
C TRP A 51 -3.66 -2.00 -1.94
N GLU A 52 -4.88 -2.16 -1.42
CA GLU A 52 -6.03 -1.40 -1.91
C GLU A 52 -5.86 0.10 -1.68
N ARG A 53 -5.37 0.49 -0.50
CA ARG A 53 -5.09 1.88 -0.19
C ARG A 53 -4.05 2.47 -1.15
N ALA A 54 -2.97 1.74 -1.45
CA ALA A 54 -1.98 2.17 -2.43
C ALA A 54 -2.59 2.33 -3.83
N SER A 55 -3.43 1.39 -4.26
CA SER A 55 -4.15 1.48 -5.54
C SER A 55 -5.12 2.68 -5.58
N ARG A 56 -5.88 2.93 -4.51
CA ARG A 56 -6.76 4.11 -4.40
C ARG A 56 -5.95 5.41 -4.45
N ALA A 57 -4.83 5.47 -3.75
CA ALA A 57 -3.96 6.64 -3.76
C ALA A 57 -3.32 6.88 -5.13
N MET A 58 -2.88 5.81 -5.82
CA MET A 58 -2.44 5.91 -7.21
C MET A 58 -3.54 6.42 -8.13
N LYS A 59 -4.77 5.90 -8.01
CA LYS A 59 -5.91 6.37 -8.80
C LYS A 59 -6.17 7.86 -8.60
N THR A 60 -6.07 8.34 -7.37
CA THR A 60 -6.22 9.78 -7.08
C THR A 60 -5.09 10.61 -7.69
N ARG A 61 -3.84 10.12 -7.64
CA ARG A 61 -2.65 10.87 -8.14
C ARG A 61 -2.55 10.87 -9.66
N LEU A 62 -2.79 9.74 -10.30
CA LEU A 62 -2.70 9.57 -11.76
C LEU A 62 -4.01 9.96 -12.47
N GLY A 63 -5.16 9.84 -11.78
CA GLY A 63 -6.45 10.23 -12.32
C GLY A 63 -6.73 9.58 -13.69
N PRO A 64 -7.05 10.36 -14.73
CA PRO A 64 -7.30 9.86 -16.08
C PRO A 64 -6.11 9.16 -16.75
N ASP A 65 -4.89 9.36 -16.26
CA ASP A 65 -3.66 8.80 -16.85
C ASP A 65 -3.38 7.37 -16.34
N MET A 66 -4.19 6.85 -15.41
CA MET A 66 -4.07 5.48 -14.89
C MET A 66 -4.64 4.40 -15.85
N LYS A 67 -4.43 4.56 -17.16
CA LYS A 67 -4.96 3.65 -18.17
C LYS A 67 -4.12 2.39 -18.35
#